data_AF-A0A1Q3H0Q5-F1
#
_entry.id   AF-A0A1Q3H0Q5-F1
#
_cell.length_a   1.000
_cell.length_b   1.000
_cell.length_c   1.000
_cell.angle_alpha   90.00
_cell.angle_beta   90.00
_cell.angle_gamma   90.00
#
_symmetry.space_group_name_H-M   'P 1'
#
loop_
_entity.id
_entity.type
_entity.pdbx_description
1 polymer ?
#
loop_
_entity_poly.entity_id
_entity_poly.type
_entity_poly.pdbx_seq_one_letter_code
_entity_poly.pdbx_strand_id
1 'polypeptide(L)'
;MAFKNYYEILGIASTATTQEIKLSYRKLAKIWHPDKNTQAKAKSYFQYISEAYQILSNPVKRQTYDMSYWGQVLFQDELATLQQEIDTMIRLANAKREKAHQKWMSNFEKMWTSKMAQA
;
A
#
# COMPACT_ATOMS: atom_id res chain seq x y z
N MET A 1 -13.03 -7.90 3.19
CA MET A 1 -13.18 -6.47 3.56
C MET A 1 -11.81 -5.85 3.75
N ALA A 2 -11.59 -4.61 3.29
CA ALA A 2 -10.37 -3.87 3.58
C ALA A 2 -10.30 -3.52 5.07
N PHE A 3 -9.14 -3.71 5.68
CA PHE A 3 -8.90 -3.31 7.06
C PHE A 3 -8.78 -1.79 7.16
N LYS A 4 -9.41 -1.21 8.18
CA LYS A 4 -9.39 0.24 8.41
C LYS A 4 -8.18 0.59 9.27
N ASN A 5 -7.27 1.40 8.73
CA ASN A 5 -6.17 1.97 9.51
C ASN A 5 -6.69 3.15 10.35
N TYR A 6 -7.00 2.92 11.62
CA TYR A 6 -7.50 3.94 12.54
C TYR A 6 -6.44 4.97 12.92
N TYR A 7 -5.16 4.60 12.87
CA TYR A 7 -4.06 5.53 13.08
C TYR A 7 -3.98 6.55 11.93
N GLU A 8 -4.10 6.08 10.68
CA GLU A 8 -4.19 6.95 9.50
C GLU A 8 -5.46 7.81 9.49
N ILE A 9 -6.62 7.24 9.86
CA ILE A 9 -7.88 7.99 9.94
C ILE A 9 -7.77 9.15 10.94
N LEU A 10 -7.09 8.94 12.07
CA LEU A 10 -6.81 10.00 13.03
C LEU A 10 -5.55 10.81 12.68
N GLY A 11 -4.80 10.47 11.63
CA GLY A 11 -3.57 11.16 11.24
C GLY A 11 -2.49 11.17 12.34
N ILE A 12 -2.34 10.06 13.04
CA ILE A 12 -1.37 9.88 14.14
C ILE A 12 -0.52 8.64 13.91
N ALA A 13 0.63 8.56 14.59
CA ALA A 13 1.47 7.36 14.58
C ALA A 13 0.84 6.21 15.40
N SER A 14 1.19 4.97 15.07
CA SER A 14 0.80 3.78 15.86
C SER A 14 1.35 3.80 17.29
N THR A 15 2.45 4.54 17.50
CA THR A 15 3.07 4.79 18.81
C THR A 15 2.43 5.93 19.60
N ALA A 16 1.38 6.58 19.06
CA ALA A 16 0.76 7.74 19.69
C ALA A 16 0.20 7.43 21.09
N THR A 17 0.36 8.38 22.00
CA THR A 17 -0.16 8.35 23.36
C THR A 17 -1.68 8.56 23.37
N THR A 18 -2.33 8.16 24.46
CA THR A 18 -3.78 8.42 24.67
C THR A 18 -4.12 9.91 24.60
N GLN A 19 -3.19 10.78 25.00
CA GLN A 19 -3.38 12.23 24.91
C GLN A 19 -3.40 12.70 23.45
N GLU A 20 -2.46 12.24 22.63
CA GLU A 20 -2.39 12.57 21.20
C GLU A 20 -3.61 12.05 20.44
N ILE A 21 -4.07 10.83 20.73
CA ILE A 21 -5.30 10.26 20.17
C ILE A 21 -6.49 11.19 20.46
N LYS A 22 -6.62 11.64 21.72
CA LYS A 22 -7.72 12.52 22.14
C LYS A 22 -7.64 13.91 21.52
N LEU A 23 -6.42 14.47 21.41
CA LEU A 23 -6.19 15.76 20.78
C LEU A 23 -6.54 15.72 19.28
N SER A 24 -6.10 14.67 18.58
CA SER A 24 -6.41 14.53 17.15
C SER A 24 -7.90 14.35 16.91
N TYR A 25 -8.56 13.47 17.68
CA TYR A 25 -10.01 13.30 17.59
C TYR A 25 -10.76 14.63 17.75
N ARG A 26 -10.42 15.43 18.77
CA ARG A 26 -11.06 16.74 19.01
C ARG A 26 -10.86 17.69 17.84
N LYS A 27 -9.66 17.74 17.27
CA LYS A 27 -9.34 18.56 16.10
C LYS A 27 -10.18 18.15 14.89
N LEU A 28 -10.18 16.85 14.57
CA LEU A 28 -10.89 16.30 13.43
C LEU A 28 -12.41 16.38 13.58
N ALA A 29 -12.94 16.10 14.77
CA ALA A 29 -14.36 16.22 15.08
C ALA A 29 -14.87 17.65 14.88
N LYS A 30 -14.08 18.66 15.23
CA LYS A 30 -14.42 20.07 14.99
C LYS A 30 -14.47 20.42 13.49
N ILE A 31 -13.58 19.84 12.69
CA ILE A 31 -13.48 20.07 11.24
C ILE A 31 -14.62 19.37 10.50
N TRP A 32 -14.95 18.14 10.89
CA TRP A 32 -15.86 17.26 10.15
C TRP A 32 -17.26 17.15 10.77
N HIS A 33 -17.58 17.92 11.82
CA HIS A 33 -18.90 17.87 12.45
C HIS A 33 -20.02 18.14 11.44
N PRO A 34 -21.06 17.27 11.34
CA PRO A 34 -22.11 17.41 10.33
C PRO A 34 -22.88 18.74 10.45
N ASP A 35 -23.06 19.27 11.66
CA ASP A 35 -23.76 20.55 11.86
C ASP A 35 -22.96 21.78 11.38
N LYS A 36 -21.63 21.67 11.30
CA LYS A 36 -20.74 22.80 10.96
C LYS A 36 -20.11 22.68 9.59
N ASN A 37 -20.10 21.48 9.01
CA ASN A 37 -19.46 21.19 7.73
C ASN A 37 -20.50 20.69 6.72
N THR A 38 -20.75 21.50 5.69
CA THR A 38 -21.75 21.24 4.65
C THR A 38 -21.26 20.32 3.53
N GLN A 39 -20.02 19.81 3.60
CA GLN A 39 -19.52 18.87 2.60
C GLN A 39 -20.31 17.56 2.65
N ALA A 40 -20.65 17.02 1.48
CA ALA A 40 -21.40 15.77 1.37
C ALA A 40 -20.73 14.58 2.10
N LYS A 41 -19.39 14.59 2.18
CA LYS A 41 -18.61 13.54 2.85
C LYS A 41 -18.40 13.79 4.36
N ALA A 42 -18.82 14.93 4.91
CA ALA A 42 -18.54 15.27 6.31
C ALA A 42 -19.09 14.22 7.28
N LYS A 43 -20.32 13.76 7.05
CA LYS A 43 -20.95 12.69 7.83
C LYS A 43 -20.15 11.39 7.81
N SER A 44 -19.71 10.95 6.63
CA SER A 44 -18.91 9.71 6.49
C SER A 44 -17.54 9.84 7.16
N TYR A 45 -16.85 10.97 6.98
CA TYR A 45 -15.56 11.20 7.64
C TYR A 45 -15.72 11.24 9.16
N PHE A 46 -16.73 11.93 9.66
CA PHE A 46 -17.02 11.99 11.09
C PHE A 46 -17.29 10.60 11.66
N GLN A 47 -18.05 9.75 10.96
CA GLN A 47 -18.27 8.36 11.36
C GLN A 47 -16.96 7.58 11.48
N TYR A 48 -16.07 7.67 10.50
CA TYR A 48 -14.76 7.00 10.56
C TYR A 48 -13.89 7.53 11.70
N ILE A 49 -13.88 8.85 11.91
CA ILE A 49 -13.13 9.49 13.00
C ILE A 49 -13.65 9.03 14.36
N SER A 50 -14.97 8.95 14.54
CA SER A 50 -15.60 8.47 15.77
C SER A 50 -15.33 6.99 16.02
N GLU A 51 -15.41 6.15 14.98
CA GLU A 51 -15.09 4.72 15.05
C GLU A 51 -13.62 4.52 15.46
N ALA A 52 -12.69 5.22 14.79
CA ALA A 52 -11.27 5.17 15.11
C ALA A 52 -10.99 5.55 16.57
N TYR A 53 -11.60 6.65 17.04
CA TYR A 53 -11.45 7.07 18.43
C TYR A 53 -12.02 6.05 19.42
N GLN A 54 -13.20 5.47 19.14
CA GLN A 54 -13.82 4.49 20.02
C GLN A 54 -12.95 3.24 20.26
N ILE A 55 -12.19 2.83 19.24
CA ILE A 55 -11.25 1.72 19.33
C ILE A 55 -9.95 2.16 20.01
N LEU A 56 -9.32 3.22 19.52
CA LEU A 56 -7.98 3.62 19.98
C LEU A 56 -7.96 4.28 21.36
N SER A 57 -9.06 4.88 21.82
CA SER A 57 -9.13 5.52 23.13
C SER A 57 -9.27 4.53 24.29
N ASN A 58 -9.75 3.31 24.02
CA ASN A 58 -9.92 2.28 25.04
C ASN A 58 -8.71 1.33 25.01
N PRO A 59 -7.93 1.20 26.11
CA PRO A 59 -6.72 0.39 26.11
C PRO A 59 -6.91 -1.07 25.67
N VAL A 60 -8.01 -1.69 26.09
CA VAL A 60 -8.31 -3.10 25.76
C VAL A 60 -8.65 -3.23 24.28
N LYS A 61 -9.50 -2.35 23.75
CA LYS A 61 -9.86 -2.36 22.32
C LYS A 61 -8.67 -2.04 21.43
N ARG A 62 -7.83 -1.08 21.86
CA ARG A 62 -6.59 -0.73 21.19
C ARG A 62 -5.64 -1.91 21.13
N GLN A 63 -5.47 -2.67 22.22
CA GLN A 63 -4.61 -3.85 22.22
C GLN A 63 -5.08 -4.91 21.21
N THR A 64 -6.38 -5.21 21.18
CA THR A 64 -6.94 -6.17 20.21
C THR A 64 -6.78 -5.68 18.77
N TYR A 65 -6.99 -4.38 18.56
CA TYR A 65 -6.79 -3.73 17.27
C TYR A 65 -5.32 -3.80 16.84
N ASP A 66 -4.39 -3.48 17.75
CA ASP A 66 -2.95 -3.48 17.52
C ASP A 66 -2.45 -4.86 17.14
N MET A 67 -2.92 -5.93 17.80
CA MET A 67 -2.57 -7.30 17.41
C MET A 67 -2.94 -7.60 15.95
N SER A 68 -4.12 -7.17 15.52
CA SER A 68 -4.59 -7.37 14.14
C SER A 68 -3.85 -6.45 13.16
N TYR A 69 -3.60 -5.20 13.57
CA TYR A 69 -2.88 -4.19 12.81
C TYR A 69 -1.44 -4.63 12.53
N TRP A 70 -0.71 -5.04 13.56
CA TRP A 70 0.66 -5.52 13.43
C TRP A 70 0.74 -6.79 12.59
N GLY A 71 -0.21 -7.71 12.73
CA GLY A 71 -0.31 -8.86 11.82
C GLY A 71 -0.30 -8.40 10.36
N GLN A 72 -1.18 -7.45 10.00
CA GLN A 72 -1.25 -6.97 8.62
C GLN A 72 -0.03 -6.18 8.16
N VAL A 73 0.51 -5.30 9.01
CA VAL A 73 1.71 -4.52 8.68
C VAL A 73 2.90 -5.45 8.44
N LEU A 74 3.10 -6.43 9.32
CA LEU A 74 4.18 -7.42 9.18
C LEU A 74 4.04 -8.24 7.89
N PHE A 75 2.81 -8.67 7.55
CA PHE A 75 2.56 -9.37 6.29
C PHE A 75 2.77 -8.46 5.06
N GLN A 76 2.46 -7.16 5.14
CA GLN A 76 2.66 -6.25 4.01
C GLN A 76 4.15 -6.05 3.69
N ASP A 77 4.99 -5.88 4.70
CA ASP A 77 6.44 -5.74 4.49
C ASP A 77 7.03 -7.02 3.88
N GLU A 78 6.64 -8.20 4.40
CA GLU A 78 7.07 -9.49 3.86
C GLU A 78 6.59 -9.69 2.41
N LEU A 79 5.31 -9.39 2.12
CA LEU A 79 4.77 -9.49 0.76
C LEU A 79 5.43 -8.51 -0.22
N ALA A 80 5.77 -7.30 0.24
CA ALA A 80 6.48 -6.32 -0.60
C ALA A 80 7.88 -6.81 -0.98
N THR A 81 8.62 -7.40 -0.01
CA THR A 81 9.93 -8.00 -0.31
C THR A 81 9.82 -9.17 -1.29
N LEU A 82 8.85 -10.08 -1.09
CA LEU A 82 8.60 -11.19 -2.00
C LEU A 82 8.23 -10.72 -3.41
N GLN A 83 7.40 -9.68 -3.54
CA GLN A 83 7.05 -9.13 -4.84
C GLN A 83 8.28 -8.55 -5.54
N GLN A 84 9.15 -7.85 -4.81
CA GLN A 84 10.40 -7.31 -5.34
C GLN A 84 11.33 -8.42 -5.83
N GLU A 85 11.42 -9.53 -5.10
CA GLU A 85 12.20 -10.71 -5.52
C GLU A 85 11.62 -11.34 -6.79
N ILE A 86 10.31 -11.55 -6.84
CA ILE A 86 9.61 -12.10 -8.01
C ILE A 86 9.84 -11.20 -9.24
N ASP A 87 9.68 -9.89 -9.10
CA ASP A 87 9.90 -8.92 -10.19
C ASP A 87 11.34 -8.95 -10.69
N THR A 88 12.30 -9.09 -9.77
CA THR A 88 13.72 -9.23 -10.10
C THR A 88 13.96 -10.51 -10.90
N MET A 89 13.37 -11.63 -10.46
CA MET A 89 13.50 -12.92 -11.15
C MET A 89 12.88 -12.89 -12.54
N ILE A 90 11.68 -12.30 -12.69
CA ILE A 90 11.00 -12.11 -13.98
C ILE A 90 11.88 -11.25 -14.90
N ARG A 91 12.44 -10.15 -14.39
CA ARG A 91 13.34 -9.28 -15.14
C ARG A 91 14.58 -10.02 -15.64
N LEU A 92 15.21 -10.83 -14.78
CA LEU A 92 16.38 -11.63 -15.14
C LEU A 92 16.05 -12.70 -16.19
N ALA A 93 14.92 -13.38 -16.05
CA ALA A 93 14.46 -14.38 -17.01
C ALA A 93 14.18 -13.75 -18.39
N ASN A 94 13.48 -12.61 -18.42
CA ASN A 94 13.20 -11.87 -19.64
C ASN A 94 14.47 -11.33 -20.29
N ALA A 95 15.43 -10.82 -19.51
CA ALA A 95 16.72 -10.35 -20.04
C ALA A 95 17.53 -11.48 -20.70
N LYS A 96 17.51 -12.70 -20.13
CA LYS A 96 18.19 -13.86 -20.71
C LYS A 96 17.53 -14.28 -22.02
N ARG A 97 16.19 -14.30 -22.07
CA ARG A 97 15.41 -14.61 -23.28
C ARG A 97 15.65 -13.58 -24.37
N GLU A 98 15.66 -12.29 -24.03
CA GLU A 98 15.87 -11.20 -24.99
C GLU A 98 17.28 -11.25 -25.59
N LYS A 99 18.31 -11.50 -24.79
CA LYS A 99 19.68 -11.68 -25.31
C LYS A 99 19.78 -12.87 -26.28
N ALA A 100 19.11 -13.98 -25.96
CA ALA A 100 19.07 -15.14 -26.84
C ALA A 100 18.32 -14.82 -28.15
N HIS A 101 17.22 -14.08 -28.07
CA HIS A 101 16.44 -13.62 -29.21
C HIS A 101 17.24 -12.65 -30.09
N GLN A 102 17.88 -11.63 -29.52
CA GLN A 102 18.75 -10.70 -30.25
C GLN A 102 19.91 -11.42 -30.95
N LYS A 103 20.54 -12.38 -30.26
CA LYS A 103 21.60 -13.20 -30.87
C LYS A 103 21.07 -14.04 -32.03
N TRP A 104 19.88 -14.63 -31.88
CA TRP A 104 19.23 -15.39 -32.95
C TRP A 104 18.87 -14.50 -34.14
N MET A 105 18.26 -13.34 -33.91
CA MET A 105 17.92 -12.36 -34.95
C MET A 105 19.15 -11.87 -35.70
N SER A 106 20.23 -11.51 -34.99
CA SER A 106 21.48 -11.07 -35.63
C SER A 106 22.11 -12.17 -36.50
N ASN A 107 22.09 -13.42 -36.03
CA ASN A 107 22.59 -14.55 -36.83
C ASN A 107 21.69 -14.81 -38.05
N PHE A 108 20.37 -14.71 -37.89
CA PHE A 108 19.41 -14.86 -38.97
C PHE A 108 19.58 -13.76 -40.04
N GLU A 109 19.71 -12.50 -39.65
CA GLU A 109 19.95 -11.38 -40.57
C GLU A 109 21.24 -11.57 -41.38
N LYS A 110 22.34 -11.99 -40.74
CA LYS A 110 23.59 -12.30 -41.43
C LYS A 110 23.44 -13.44 -42.45
N MET A 111 22.71 -14.49 -42.09
CA MET A 111 22.43 -15.61 -42.99
C MET A 111 21.55 -15.17 -44.18
N TRP A 112 20.49 -14.41 -43.90
CA TRP A 112 19.52 -13.99 -44.91
C TRP A 112 20.14 -12.98 -45.90
N THR A 113 20.86 -11.97 -45.40
CA THR A 113 21.59 -11.01 -46.25
C THR A 113 22.66 -11.66 -47.11
N SER A 114 23.39 -12.64 -46.57
CA SER A 114 24.38 -13.43 -47.32
C SER A 114 23.74 -14.23 -48.47
N LYS A 115 22.59 -14.86 -48.24
CA LYS A 115 21.85 -15.59 -49.29
C LYS A 115 21.29 -14.67 -50.37
N MET A 116 20.82 -13.48 -50.01
CA MET A 116 20.30 -12.51 -50.97
C MET A 116 21.40 -11.85 -51.81
N ALA A 117 22.62 -11.73 -51.28
CA ALA A 117 23.76 -11.17 -52.02
C ALA A 117 24.39 -12.13 -53.05
N GLN A 118 24.03 -13.42 -53.01
CA GLN A 118 24.50 -14.46 -53.92
C GLN A 118 23.50 -14.79 -55.05
N ALA A 119 22.32 -14.14 -55.04
CA ALA A 119 21.28 -14.25 -56.06
C ALA A 119 21.27 -12.99 -56.93
#